data_AF-U5MMX7-F1
#
_entry.id   AF-U5MMX7-F1
#
_cell.length_a   1.000
_cell.length_b   1.000
_cell.length_c   1.000
_cell.angle_alpha   90.00
_cell.angle_beta   90.00
_cell.angle_gamma   90.00
#
_symmetry.space_group_name_H-M   'P 1'
#
loop_
_entity.id
_entity.type
_entity.pdbx_description
1 polymer ?
#
loop_
_entity_poly.entity_id
_entity_poly.type
_entity_poly.pdbx_seq_one_letter_code
_entity_poly.pdbx_strand_id
1 'polypeptide(L)'
;MDNLLEIIESDYAKFYGNEYIFYLKNNITINLKFKKENLPHLIGLHKLSECYSEIRQMEDKNDHTITPKNIFEILRAHNIDYDNLKSSSGWTTHLQNRMENFTYKKLDSILRKATMFGFIYEEGKTKNTKAKYVLIDKIQELFLQFYIGYDEKTKEYFPNSYVPNNEKDPNLSRDTLKIIRTEIYNETPSERVKIETIEHEKIRELTQLIKENLTSYNNKNNQMYNLIKEDKPNEDMLKEINSLIAEIIKSYKELAEYVNIDIFLNNKSNGKLKRFLESARIIPIS
;
A
#
# COMPACT_ATOMS: atom_id res chain seq x y z
N MET A 1 18.85 -20.19 10.61
CA MET A 1 18.41 -18.81 10.35
C MET A 1 17.73 -18.86 9.00
N ASP A 2 16.48 -18.44 8.92
CA ASP A 2 15.76 -18.42 7.65
C ASP A 2 16.49 -17.45 6.70
N ASN A 3 16.81 -17.92 5.50
CA ASN A 3 17.46 -17.10 4.49
C ASN A 3 16.49 -15.99 4.09
N LEU A 4 16.87 -14.70 4.26
CA LEU A 4 16.00 -13.56 3.95
C LEU A 4 15.46 -13.62 2.50
N LEU A 5 16.24 -14.18 1.57
CA LEU A 5 15.80 -14.39 0.19
C LEU A 5 14.57 -15.31 0.12
N GLU A 6 14.55 -16.40 0.88
CA GLU A 6 13.42 -17.34 0.94
C GLU A 6 12.19 -16.69 1.58
N ILE A 7 12.38 -15.87 2.62
CA ILE A 7 11.30 -15.11 3.24
C ILE A 7 10.69 -14.15 2.22
N ILE A 8 11.52 -13.39 1.48
CA ILE A 8 11.05 -12.45 0.46
C ILE A 8 10.30 -13.17 -0.66
N GLU A 9 10.82 -14.30 -1.15
CA GLU A 9 10.16 -15.10 -2.17
C GLU A 9 8.81 -15.63 -1.69
N SER A 10 8.74 -16.15 -0.46
CA SER A 10 7.51 -16.65 0.17
C SER A 10 6.48 -15.54 0.37
N ASP A 11 6.90 -14.37 0.83
CA ASP A 11 6.02 -13.22 0.99
C ASP A 11 5.50 -12.69 -0.34
N TYR A 12 6.34 -12.66 -1.37
CA TYR A 12 5.92 -12.22 -2.70
C TYR A 12 5.04 -13.26 -3.41
N ALA A 13 5.24 -14.56 -3.15
CA ALA A 13 4.46 -15.63 -3.76
C ALA A 13 2.96 -15.53 -3.46
N LYS A 14 2.59 -14.90 -2.34
CA LYS A 14 1.19 -14.61 -1.98
C LYS A 14 0.49 -13.66 -2.97
N PHE A 15 1.24 -12.96 -3.82
CA PHE A 15 0.72 -12.10 -4.87
C PHE A 15 0.71 -12.77 -6.25
N TYR A 16 1.26 -13.98 -6.42
CA TYR A 16 1.30 -14.62 -7.74
C TYR A 16 -0.10 -14.87 -8.29
N GLY A 17 -0.30 -14.45 -9.55
CA GLY A 17 -1.59 -14.53 -10.21
C GLY A 17 -2.57 -13.45 -9.74
N ASN A 18 -2.22 -12.62 -8.75
CA ASN A 18 -3.08 -11.50 -8.38
C ASN A 18 -3.00 -10.39 -9.42
N GLU A 19 -4.16 -9.81 -9.70
CA GLU A 19 -4.34 -8.65 -10.56
C GLU A 19 -5.03 -7.56 -9.75
N TYR A 20 -4.41 -6.37 -9.70
CA TYR A 20 -4.95 -5.19 -9.04
C TYR A 20 -5.34 -4.17 -10.09
N ILE A 21 -6.63 -3.83 -10.14
CA ILE A 21 -7.18 -2.82 -11.05
C ILE A 21 -7.54 -1.58 -10.26
N PHE A 22 -6.81 -0.49 -10.50
CA PHE A 22 -7.04 0.81 -9.89
C PHE A 22 -7.83 1.70 -10.83
N TYR A 23 -9.00 2.13 -10.37
CA TYR A 23 -9.83 3.12 -11.06
C TYR A 23 -9.53 4.49 -10.46
N LEU A 24 -9.08 5.43 -11.27
CA LEU A 24 -8.73 6.78 -10.86
C LEU A 24 -9.87 7.76 -11.17
N LYS A 25 -9.97 8.84 -10.39
CA LYS A 25 -11.01 9.87 -10.55
C LYS A 25 -11.00 10.57 -11.92
N ASN A 26 -9.86 10.58 -12.61
CA ASN A 26 -9.71 11.11 -13.95
C ASN A 26 -9.96 10.06 -15.06
N ASN A 27 -10.68 8.98 -14.74
CA ASN A 27 -11.04 7.88 -15.64
C ASN A 27 -9.87 7.03 -16.17
N ILE A 28 -8.66 7.22 -15.64
CA ILE A 28 -7.54 6.31 -15.92
C ILE A 28 -7.76 5.00 -15.16
N THR A 29 -7.52 3.89 -15.85
CA THR A 29 -7.52 2.55 -15.24
C THR A 29 -6.13 1.96 -15.33
N ILE A 30 -5.58 1.57 -14.19
CA ILE A 30 -4.26 0.93 -14.10
C ILE A 30 -4.46 -0.52 -13.70
N ASN A 31 -4.06 -1.43 -14.58
CA ASN A 31 -4.12 -2.86 -14.34
C ASN A 31 -2.72 -3.41 -14.04
N LEU A 32 -2.51 -3.96 -12.85
CA LEU A 32 -1.24 -4.52 -12.39
C LEU A 32 -1.36 -6.01 -12.12
N LYS A 33 -0.70 -6.81 -12.96
CA LYS A 33 -0.53 -8.26 -12.75
C LYS A 33 0.80 -8.56 -12.06
N PHE A 34 0.73 -9.38 -11.02
CA PHE A 34 1.91 -9.82 -10.26
C PHE A 34 2.37 -11.21 -10.70
N LYS A 35 3.59 -11.27 -11.22
CA LYS A 35 4.25 -12.49 -11.69
C LYS A 35 5.55 -12.73 -10.93
N LYS A 36 6.00 -13.99 -10.87
CA LYS A 36 7.30 -14.40 -10.30
C LYS A 36 8.45 -13.56 -10.85
N GLU A 37 8.46 -13.33 -12.15
CA GLU A 37 9.48 -12.58 -12.87
C GLU A 37 9.60 -11.09 -12.49
N ASN A 38 8.59 -10.49 -11.83
CA ASN A 38 8.72 -9.09 -11.39
C ASN A 38 9.54 -8.95 -10.10
N LEU A 39 9.68 -10.00 -9.28
CA LEU A 39 10.33 -9.90 -7.96
C LEU A 39 11.73 -9.29 -8.05
N PRO A 40 12.63 -9.74 -8.94
CA PRO A 40 14.01 -9.24 -8.92
C PRO A 40 14.12 -7.79 -9.40
N HIS A 41 13.14 -7.29 -10.15
CA HIS A 41 13.01 -5.86 -10.43
C HIS A 41 12.56 -5.07 -9.20
N LEU A 42 11.52 -5.57 -8.51
CA LEU A 42 10.93 -4.92 -7.34
C LEU A 42 11.96 -4.66 -6.24
N ILE A 43 12.72 -5.68 -5.87
CA ILE A 43 13.75 -5.57 -4.81
C ILE A 43 15.10 -5.05 -5.32
N GLY A 44 15.28 -4.90 -6.64
CA GLY A 44 16.50 -4.32 -7.23
C GLY A 44 17.64 -5.31 -7.48
N LEU A 45 17.42 -6.62 -7.34
CA LEU A 45 18.43 -7.64 -7.63
C LEU A 45 18.88 -7.64 -9.09
N HIS A 46 18.05 -7.17 -10.04
CA HIS A 46 18.50 -6.99 -11.44
C HIS A 46 19.76 -6.13 -11.57
N LYS A 47 20.06 -5.26 -10.61
CA LYS A 47 21.29 -4.44 -10.61
C LYS A 47 22.54 -5.24 -10.26
N LEU A 48 22.39 -6.38 -9.57
CA LEU A 48 23.51 -7.28 -9.31
C LEU A 48 24.03 -7.95 -10.59
N SER A 49 23.21 -8.02 -11.65
CA SER A 49 23.63 -8.50 -12.97
C SER A 49 24.73 -7.63 -13.62
N GLU A 50 24.95 -6.42 -13.11
CA GLU A 50 26.02 -5.51 -13.53
C GLU A 50 27.30 -5.69 -12.71
N CYS A 51 27.20 -6.23 -11.49
CA CYS A 51 28.31 -6.30 -10.53
C CYS A 51 28.89 -7.71 -10.37
N TYR A 52 28.10 -8.75 -10.67
CA TYR A 52 28.60 -10.11 -10.75
C TYR A 52 29.03 -10.42 -12.19
N SER A 53 30.31 -10.22 -12.47
CA SER A 53 30.94 -10.85 -13.62
C SER A 53 30.71 -12.37 -13.58
N GLU A 54 30.62 -13.00 -12.40
CA GLU A 54 30.36 -14.43 -12.27
C GLU A 54 28.91 -14.82 -12.63
N ILE A 55 27.86 -14.07 -12.23
CA ILE A 55 26.46 -14.36 -12.62
C ILE A 55 26.29 -14.18 -14.15
N ARG A 56 26.98 -13.22 -14.77
CA ARG A 56 27.03 -13.10 -16.24
C ARG A 56 27.77 -14.26 -16.89
N GLN A 57 28.82 -14.78 -16.24
CA GLN A 57 29.63 -15.90 -16.74
C GLN A 57 28.98 -17.28 -16.53
N MET A 58 28.08 -17.41 -15.54
CA MET A 58 27.43 -18.68 -15.14
C MET A 58 26.36 -19.19 -16.13
N GLU A 59 25.97 -18.41 -17.16
CA GLU A 59 25.10 -18.87 -18.28
C GLU A 59 25.85 -19.09 -19.63
N ASP A 60 27.18 -19.01 -19.66
CA ASP A 60 28.07 -19.46 -20.76
C ASP A 60 28.20 -18.55 -22.04
N LYS A 61 29.34 -18.77 -22.74
CA LYS A 61 30.10 -18.09 -23.83
C LYS A 61 29.45 -17.20 -24.90
N ASN A 62 28.14 -16.95 -24.92
CA ASN A 62 27.43 -16.28 -26.03
C ASN A 62 26.71 -14.97 -25.65
N ASP A 63 27.13 -14.29 -24.57
CA ASP A 63 26.73 -12.91 -24.26
C ASP A 63 25.21 -12.70 -24.07
N HIS A 64 24.50 -13.71 -23.53
CA HIS A 64 23.07 -13.58 -23.23
C HIS A 64 22.86 -12.82 -21.92
N THR A 65 21.97 -11.83 -21.95
CA THR A 65 21.64 -10.96 -20.82
C THR A 65 20.88 -11.75 -19.76
N ILE A 66 21.34 -11.74 -18.49
CA ILE A 66 20.61 -12.34 -17.36
C ILE A 66 19.20 -11.75 -17.33
N THR A 67 18.19 -12.57 -17.58
CA THR A 67 16.81 -12.13 -17.40
C THR A 67 16.52 -12.09 -15.91
N PRO A 68 15.89 -11.02 -15.40
CA PRO A 68 15.52 -10.92 -14.00
C PRO A 68 14.71 -12.12 -13.49
N LYS A 69 14.00 -12.83 -14.37
CA LYS A 69 13.30 -14.08 -14.10
C LYS A 69 14.18 -15.21 -13.52
N ASN A 70 15.45 -15.28 -13.90
CA ASN A 70 16.34 -16.40 -13.54
C ASN A 70 17.22 -16.12 -12.32
N ILE A 71 17.21 -14.90 -11.76
CA ILE A 71 18.17 -14.49 -10.71
C ILE A 71 18.12 -15.41 -9.49
N PHE A 72 16.93 -15.75 -8.98
CA PHE A 72 16.81 -16.63 -7.81
C PHE A 72 17.24 -18.07 -8.10
N GLU A 73 17.05 -18.55 -9.33
CA GLU A 73 17.49 -19.90 -9.74
C GLU A 73 19.02 -19.97 -9.77
N ILE A 74 19.68 -18.91 -10.25
CA ILE A 74 21.15 -18.81 -10.23
C ILE A 74 21.69 -18.72 -8.81
N LEU A 75 21.08 -17.89 -7.95
CA LEU A 75 21.49 -17.76 -6.54
C LEU A 75 21.39 -19.10 -5.81
N ARG A 76 20.32 -19.86 -6.03
CA ARG A 76 20.15 -21.20 -5.43
C ARG A 76 21.16 -22.20 -5.98
N ALA A 77 21.38 -22.25 -7.30
CA ALA A 77 22.32 -23.18 -7.91
C ALA A 77 23.75 -23.02 -7.36
N HIS A 78 24.12 -21.79 -6.99
CA HIS A 78 25.44 -21.47 -6.44
C HIS A 78 25.46 -21.38 -4.91
N ASN A 79 24.36 -21.72 -4.23
CA ASN A 79 24.22 -21.62 -2.78
C ASN A 79 24.58 -20.21 -2.24
N ILE A 80 24.21 -19.17 -2.97
CA ILE A 80 24.44 -17.77 -2.56
C ILE A 80 23.28 -17.34 -1.67
N ASP A 81 23.57 -17.12 -0.39
CA ASP A 81 22.61 -16.58 0.56
C ASP A 81 22.67 -15.04 0.68
N TYR A 82 21.83 -14.50 1.56
CA TYR A 82 21.77 -13.06 1.82
C TYR A 82 23.09 -12.47 2.36
N ASP A 83 23.83 -13.19 3.19
CA ASP A 83 25.09 -12.72 3.79
C ASP A 83 26.22 -12.76 2.77
N ASN A 84 26.23 -13.74 1.87
CA ASN A 84 27.12 -13.76 0.71
C ASN A 84 26.83 -12.58 -0.23
N LEU A 85 25.55 -12.29 -0.51
CA LEU A 85 25.16 -11.15 -1.35
C LEU A 85 25.60 -9.81 -0.76
N LYS A 86 25.49 -9.65 0.56
CA LYS A 86 25.96 -8.45 1.29
C LYS A 86 27.45 -8.15 1.10
N SER A 87 28.24 -9.19 0.89
CA SER A 87 29.68 -9.09 0.70
C SER A 87 30.08 -8.75 -0.74
N SER A 88 29.12 -8.70 -1.66
CA SER A 88 29.39 -8.41 -3.08
C SER A 88 29.69 -6.93 -3.33
N SER A 89 30.51 -6.65 -4.35
CA SER A 89 30.87 -5.29 -4.78
C SER A 89 29.67 -4.45 -5.26
N GLY A 90 28.60 -5.12 -5.72
CA GLY A 90 27.34 -4.50 -6.14
C GLY A 90 26.35 -4.25 -5.01
N TRP A 91 26.69 -4.66 -3.78
CA TRP A 91 25.84 -4.44 -2.64
C TRP A 91 25.77 -2.95 -2.30
N THR A 92 24.56 -2.43 -2.13
CA THR A 92 24.35 -1.02 -1.75
C THR A 92 23.39 -0.95 -0.59
N THR A 93 23.51 0.11 0.22
CA THR A 93 22.54 0.42 1.28
C THR A 93 21.11 0.50 0.73
N HIS A 94 20.94 0.94 -0.52
CA HIS A 94 19.62 0.95 -1.18
C HIS A 94 19.07 -0.46 -1.42
N LEU A 95 19.89 -1.40 -1.88
CA LEU A 95 19.49 -2.79 -2.11
C LEU A 95 19.14 -3.48 -0.78
N GLN A 96 20.01 -3.30 0.22
CA GLN A 96 19.76 -3.78 1.57
C GLN A 96 18.43 -3.26 2.12
N ASN A 97 18.23 -1.94 2.08
CA ASN A 97 17.02 -1.32 2.63
C ASN A 97 15.76 -1.82 1.91
N ARG A 98 15.81 -2.04 0.59
CA ARG A 98 14.69 -2.63 -0.16
C ARG A 98 14.36 -4.02 0.35
N MET A 99 15.35 -4.90 0.44
CA MET A 99 15.17 -6.30 0.83
C MET A 99 14.69 -6.44 2.28
N GLU A 100 15.33 -5.76 3.23
CA GLU A 100 14.97 -5.83 4.66
C GLU A 100 13.58 -5.25 4.95
N ASN A 101 13.04 -4.44 4.05
CA ASN A 101 11.71 -3.85 4.16
C ASN A 101 10.70 -4.41 3.15
N PHE A 102 11.06 -5.44 2.38
CA PHE A 102 10.14 -6.09 1.46
C PHE A 102 9.40 -7.22 2.20
N THR A 103 8.17 -6.93 2.62
CA THR A 103 7.31 -7.92 3.28
C THR A 103 5.92 -7.90 2.68
N TYR A 104 5.21 -9.02 2.81
CA TYR A 104 3.82 -9.14 2.37
C TYR A 104 2.97 -8.01 2.93
N LYS A 105 3.04 -7.77 4.25
CA LYS A 105 2.25 -6.74 4.94
C LYS A 105 2.49 -5.33 4.39
N LYS A 106 3.74 -4.99 4.08
CA LYS A 106 4.11 -3.66 3.57
C LYS A 106 3.65 -3.47 2.12
N LEU A 107 3.87 -4.48 1.26
CA LEU A 107 3.41 -4.46 -0.12
C LEU A 107 1.86 -4.50 -0.22
N ASP A 108 1.22 -5.30 0.61
CA ASP A 108 -0.25 -5.37 0.67
C ASP A 108 -0.85 -4.03 1.13
N SER A 109 -0.25 -3.37 2.14
CA SER A 109 -0.69 -2.05 2.60
C SER A 109 -0.63 -1.00 1.49
N ILE A 110 0.49 -0.93 0.75
CA ILE A 110 0.63 0.05 -0.33
C ILE A 110 -0.36 -0.24 -1.47
N LEU A 111 -0.59 -1.50 -1.83
CA LEU A 111 -1.54 -1.83 -2.91
C LEU A 111 -3.01 -1.57 -2.51
N ARG A 112 -3.33 -1.59 -1.21
CA ARG A 112 -4.72 -1.46 -0.72
C ARG A 112 -5.06 -0.10 -0.14
N LYS A 113 -4.09 0.72 0.24
CA LYS A 113 -4.33 1.99 0.98
C LYS A 113 -3.62 3.20 0.41
N ALA A 114 -2.71 3.01 -0.55
CA ALA A 114 -1.82 4.08 -0.96
C ALA A 114 -2.53 5.23 -1.66
N THR A 115 -1.88 6.38 -1.56
CA THR A 115 -2.16 7.53 -2.42
C THR A 115 -1.34 7.38 -3.70
N MET A 116 -1.95 7.65 -4.86
CA MET A 116 -1.26 7.60 -6.14
C MET A 116 -0.79 8.99 -6.57
N PHE A 117 0.38 9.04 -7.18
CA PHE A 117 0.99 10.22 -7.77
C PHE A 117 1.39 9.92 -9.21
N GLY A 118 1.36 10.93 -10.07
CA GLY A 118 2.10 10.89 -11.32
C GLY A 118 3.60 10.94 -11.03
N PHE A 119 4.39 10.18 -11.78
CA PHE A 119 5.84 10.26 -11.73
C PHE A 119 6.35 11.20 -12.83
N ILE A 120 7.18 12.16 -12.47
CA ILE A 120 7.79 13.12 -13.39
C ILE A 120 9.17 12.60 -13.76
N TYR A 121 9.33 12.19 -15.01
CA TYR A 121 10.65 11.86 -15.54
C TYR A 121 11.41 13.15 -15.87
N GLU A 122 12.59 13.31 -15.28
CA GLU A 122 13.57 14.33 -15.67
C GLU A 122 14.84 13.65 -16.18
N GLU A 123 15.20 13.90 -17.43
CA GLU A 123 16.41 13.36 -18.05
C GLU A 123 17.66 13.78 -17.27
N GLY A 124 18.61 12.85 -17.10
CA GLY A 124 19.85 13.07 -16.35
C GLY A 124 19.69 13.10 -14.81
N LYS A 125 18.48 13.21 -14.27
CA LYS A 125 18.23 13.21 -12.82
C LYS A 125 17.49 11.96 -12.34
N THR A 126 16.50 11.50 -13.11
CA THR A 126 15.67 10.36 -12.73
C THR A 126 16.22 9.07 -13.33
N LYS A 127 16.43 8.07 -12.46
CA LYS A 127 16.90 6.73 -12.88
C LYS A 127 15.77 5.84 -13.41
N ASN A 128 14.52 6.18 -13.14
CA ASN A 128 13.37 5.34 -13.49
C ASN A 128 12.65 5.87 -14.74
N THR A 129 13.19 5.54 -15.91
CA THR A 129 12.69 6.00 -17.22
C THR A 129 11.32 5.43 -17.59
N LYS A 130 10.92 4.31 -16.99
CA LYS A 130 9.66 3.63 -17.32
C LYS A 130 8.53 3.92 -16.34
N ALA A 131 8.82 4.51 -15.17
CA ALA A 131 7.79 4.80 -14.19
C ALA A 131 6.85 5.91 -14.69
N LYS A 132 5.55 5.66 -14.56
CA LYS A 132 4.49 6.63 -14.84
C LYS A 132 3.74 7.05 -13.59
N TYR A 133 3.60 6.13 -12.64
CA TYR A 133 2.88 6.38 -11.39
C TYR A 133 3.66 5.84 -10.21
N VAL A 134 3.38 6.40 -9.03
CA VAL A 134 3.91 5.92 -7.76
C VAL A 134 2.75 5.80 -6.79
N LEU A 135 2.55 4.60 -6.25
CA LEU A 135 1.75 4.40 -5.03
C LEU A 135 2.63 4.73 -3.84
N ILE A 136 2.11 5.51 -2.89
CA ILE A 136 2.82 5.87 -1.66
C ILE A 136 1.96 5.59 -0.44
N ASP A 137 2.57 4.90 0.52
CA ASP A 137 2.05 4.71 1.87
C ASP A 137 3.12 5.11 2.89
N LYS A 138 2.72 5.61 4.06
CA LYS A 138 3.66 5.93 5.16
C LYS A 138 3.44 4.93 6.28
N ILE A 139 4.45 4.11 6.56
CA ILE A 139 4.45 3.14 7.66
C ILE A 139 5.61 3.46 8.58
N GLN A 140 5.29 3.82 9.83
CA GLN A 140 6.27 4.34 10.79
C GLN A 140 6.99 5.57 10.19
N GLU A 141 8.31 5.60 10.19
CA GLU A 141 9.11 6.69 9.62
C GLU A 141 9.45 6.49 8.14
N LEU A 142 8.96 5.42 7.51
CA LEU A 142 9.24 5.12 6.10
C LEU A 142 8.08 5.48 5.20
N PHE A 143 8.40 6.19 4.12
CA PHE A 143 7.61 6.23 2.90
C PHE A 143 7.92 4.98 2.08
N LEU A 144 6.91 4.13 1.94
CA LEU A 144 6.95 3.03 1.00
C LEU A 144 6.50 3.57 -0.35
N GLN A 145 7.32 3.35 -1.38
CA GLN A 145 7.06 3.87 -2.72
C GLN A 145 7.07 2.71 -3.71
N PHE A 146 5.92 2.45 -4.33
CA PHE A 146 5.78 1.41 -5.32
C PHE A 146 5.58 2.04 -6.69
N TYR A 147 6.61 1.97 -7.51
CA TYR A 147 6.63 2.54 -8.84
C TYR A 147 5.95 1.59 -9.82
N ILE A 148 5.11 2.18 -10.65
CA ILE A 148 4.34 1.52 -11.69
C ILE A 148 4.91 1.97 -13.03
N GLY A 149 5.40 1.00 -13.79
CA GLY A 149 5.85 1.21 -15.14
C GLY A 149 4.71 1.16 -16.15
N TYR A 150 4.93 1.73 -17.33
CA TYR A 150 4.06 1.57 -18.48
C TYR A 150 4.89 1.19 -19.69
N ASP A 151 4.52 0.09 -20.36
CA ASP A 151 5.15 -0.32 -21.60
C ASP A 151 4.37 0.25 -22.79
N GLU A 152 5.00 1.17 -23.51
CA GLU A 152 4.38 1.82 -24.66
C GLU A 152 4.11 0.87 -25.83
N LYS A 153 4.79 -0.28 -25.90
CA LYS A 153 4.61 -1.28 -26.97
C LYS A 153 3.42 -2.18 -26.70
N THR A 154 3.32 -2.73 -25.49
CA THR A 154 2.21 -3.62 -25.10
C THR A 154 1.00 -2.86 -24.59
N LYS A 155 1.16 -1.57 -24.27
CA LYS A 155 0.15 -0.71 -23.65
C LYS A 155 -0.31 -1.24 -22.28
N GLU A 156 0.59 -1.92 -21.57
CA GLU A 156 0.32 -2.51 -20.26
C GLU A 156 1.11 -1.81 -19.14
N TYR A 157 0.50 -1.78 -17.95
CA TYR A 157 1.19 -1.37 -16.73
C TYR A 157 1.88 -2.56 -16.09
N PHE A 158 3.00 -2.31 -15.41
CA PHE A 158 3.73 -3.38 -14.72
C PHE A 158 4.35 -2.92 -13.39
N PRO A 159 4.52 -3.83 -12.41
CA PRO A 159 5.29 -3.59 -11.20
C PRO A 159 6.76 -3.26 -11.57
N ASN A 160 7.21 -2.04 -11.27
CA ASN A 160 8.54 -1.58 -11.69
C ASN A 160 9.56 -1.65 -10.55
N SER A 161 9.31 -0.97 -9.43
CA SER A 161 10.20 -1.02 -8.28
C SER A 161 9.49 -0.75 -6.96
N TYR A 162 10.01 -1.36 -5.88
CA TYR A 162 9.62 -1.06 -4.51
C TYR A 162 10.78 -0.35 -3.81
N VAL A 163 10.52 0.82 -3.25
CA VAL A 163 11.53 1.68 -2.63
C VAL A 163 11.02 2.19 -1.29
N PRO A 164 11.49 1.61 -0.18
CA PRO A 164 11.33 2.20 1.14
C PRO A 164 12.35 3.34 1.31
N ASN A 165 11.90 4.50 1.78
CA ASN A 165 12.76 5.65 2.02
C ASN A 165 12.21 6.54 3.15
N ASN A 166 13.07 7.35 3.77
CA ASN A 166 12.65 8.29 4.83
C ASN A 166 11.92 9.52 4.27
N GLU A 167 12.04 9.75 2.96
CA GLU A 167 11.42 10.86 2.26
C GLU A 167 10.67 10.37 1.02
N LYS A 168 9.66 11.14 0.61
CA LYS A 168 9.01 10.95 -0.68
C LYS A 168 9.99 11.30 -1.81
N ASP A 169 9.83 10.64 -2.95
CA ASP A 169 10.57 10.97 -4.15
C ASP A 169 10.30 12.45 -4.53
N PRO A 170 11.33 13.26 -4.76
CA PRO A 170 11.13 14.66 -5.13
C PRO A 170 10.50 14.83 -6.52
N ASN A 171 10.49 13.79 -7.36
CA ASN A 171 9.97 13.82 -8.72
C ASN A 171 8.49 13.39 -8.82
N LEU A 172 7.75 13.46 -7.72
CA LEU A 172 6.31 13.20 -7.73
C LEU A 172 5.57 14.45 -8.21
N SER A 173 4.48 14.25 -8.95
CA SER A 173 3.54 15.32 -9.23
C SER A 173 3.03 15.95 -7.93
N ARG A 174 2.82 17.27 -7.93
CA ARG A 174 2.21 17.97 -6.80
C ARG A 174 0.78 17.47 -6.54
N ASP A 175 0.08 17.15 -7.62
CA ASP A 175 -1.28 16.66 -7.57
C ASP A 175 -1.33 15.15 -7.31
N THR A 176 -2.21 14.77 -6.39
CA THR A 176 -2.53 13.37 -6.12
C THR A 176 -3.57 12.88 -7.11
N LEU A 177 -3.36 11.67 -7.63
CA LEU A 177 -4.35 10.96 -8.41
C LEU A 177 -5.21 10.14 -7.45
N LYS A 178 -6.43 10.61 -7.21
CA LYS A 178 -7.36 9.94 -6.30
C LYS A 178 -7.81 8.61 -6.91
N ILE A 179 -7.42 7.50 -6.28
CA ILE A 179 -8.01 6.20 -6.53
C ILE A 179 -9.44 6.24 -5.97
N ILE A 180 -10.43 5.91 -6.79
CA ILE A 180 -11.84 5.86 -6.38
C ILE A 180 -12.26 4.44 -6.01
N ARG A 181 -11.68 3.43 -6.68
CA ARG A 181 -11.96 2.02 -6.46
C ARG A 181 -10.74 1.16 -6.81
N THR A 182 -10.52 0.10 -6.06
CA THR A 182 -9.58 -0.97 -6.43
C THR A 182 -10.34 -2.29 -6.51
N GLU A 183 -10.17 -3.03 -7.60
CA GLU A 183 -10.64 -4.41 -7.69
C GLU A 183 -9.43 -5.34 -7.68
N ILE A 184 -9.55 -6.44 -6.93
CA ILE A 184 -8.51 -7.45 -6.82
C ILE A 184 -9.06 -8.76 -7.38
N TYR A 185 -8.32 -9.35 -8.31
CA TYR A 185 -8.63 -10.64 -8.90
C TYR A 185 -7.48 -11.62 -8.65
N ASN A 186 -7.80 -12.91 -8.61
CA ASN A 186 -6.81 -13.99 -8.69
C ASN A 186 -7.02 -14.73 -10.02
N GLU A 187 -5.96 -14.83 -10.80
CA GLU A 187 -5.90 -15.60 -12.03
C GLU A 187 -5.47 -17.03 -11.67
N THR A 188 -6.44 -17.95 -11.71
CA THR A 188 -6.20 -19.39 -11.61
C THR A 188 -6.05 -19.96 -13.02
N PRO A 189 -5.51 -21.19 -13.19
CA PRO A 189 -5.43 -21.82 -14.51
C PRO A 189 -6.78 -21.97 -15.23
N SER A 190 -7.89 -22.02 -14.48
CA SER A 190 -9.23 -22.26 -15.01
C SER A 190 -10.07 -21.00 -15.17
N GLU A 191 -9.85 -19.97 -14.34
CA GLU A 191 -10.68 -18.77 -14.34
C GLU A 191 -10.04 -17.58 -13.63
N ARG A 192 -10.57 -16.39 -13.96
CA ARG A 192 -10.27 -15.13 -13.28
C ARG A 192 -11.36 -14.85 -12.24
N VAL A 193 -11.02 -14.95 -10.96
CA VAL A 193 -11.96 -14.79 -9.85
C VAL A 193 -11.76 -13.44 -9.18
N LYS A 194 -12.84 -12.65 -9.02
CA LYS A 194 -12.80 -11.41 -8.23
C LYS A 194 -12.72 -11.78 -6.74
N ILE A 195 -11.65 -11.36 -6.08
CA ILE A 195 -11.42 -11.59 -4.65
C ILE A 195 -12.12 -10.51 -3.83
N GLU A 196 -11.95 -9.24 -4.24
CA GLU A 196 -12.31 -8.11 -3.40
C GLU A 196 -12.53 -6.84 -4.21
N THR A 197 -13.35 -5.94 -3.68
CA THR A 197 -13.49 -4.56 -4.15
C THR A 197 -13.34 -3.60 -2.99
N ILE A 198 -12.47 -2.61 -3.15
CA ILE A 198 -12.19 -1.55 -2.17
C ILE A 198 -12.73 -0.24 -2.72
N GLU A 199 -13.80 0.28 -2.13
CA GLU A 199 -14.45 1.53 -2.53
C GLU A 199 -13.81 2.75 -1.85
N HIS A 200 -12.62 3.15 -2.31
CA HIS A 200 -11.82 4.22 -1.70
C HIS A 200 -12.53 5.57 -1.59
N GLU A 201 -13.38 5.94 -2.56
CA GLU A 201 -14.16 7.17 -2.48
C GLU A 201 -15.19 7.10 -1.35
N LYS A 202 -15.98 6.02 -1.27
CA LYS A 202 -16.96 5.81 -0.19
C LYS A 202 -16.31 5.75 1.19
N ILE A 203 -15.21 5.00 1.32
CA ILE A 203 -14.45 4.92 2.57
C ILE A 203 -14.00 6.32 3.02
N ARG A 204 -13.51 7.17 2.10
CA ARG A 204 -13.09 8.53 2.44
C ARG A 204 -14.27 9.44 2.82
N GLU A 205 -15.37 9.39 2.06
CA GLU A 205 -16.58 10.16 2.35
C GLU A 205 -17.10 9.84 3.76
N LEU A 206 -17.28 8.55 4.07
CA LEU A 206 -17.76 8.10 5.38
C LEU A 206 -16.78 8.43 6.49
N THR A 207 -15.47 8.25 6.26
CA THR A 207 -14.45 8.62 7.25
C THR A 207 -14.48 10.12 7.58
N GLN A 208 -14.66 10.97 6.55
CA GLN A 208 -14.73 12.42 6.73
C GLN A 208 -16.01 12.82 7.48
N LEU A 209 -17.16 12.26 7.11
CA LEU A 209 -18.44 12.51 7.77
C LEU A 209 -18.40 12.11 9.25
N ILE A 210 -17.85 10.93 9.57
CA ILE A 210 -17.66 10.48 10.95
C ILE A 210 -16.79 11.48 11.72
N LYS A 211 -15.69 11.96 11.12
CA LYS A 211 -14.78 12.91 11.77
C LYS A 211 -15.47 14.24 12.07
N GLU A 212 -16.20 14.79 11.10
CA GLU A 212 -16.93 16.05 11.24
C GLU A 212 -18.00 15.96 12.32
N ASN A 213 -18.80 14.90 12.29
CA ASN A 213 -19.85 14.69 13.29
C ASN A 213 -19.29 14.44 14.69
N LEU A 214 -18.16 13.73 14.81
CA LEU A 214 -17.50 13.54 16.09
C LEU A 214 -16.95 14.86 16.66
N THR A 215 -16.38 15.73 15.82
CA THR A 215 -15.96 17.08 16.24
C THR A 215 -17.15 17.90 16.74
N SER A 216 -18.26 17.91 15.99
CA SER A 216 -19.50 18.59 16.39
C SER A 216 -20.07 18.05 17.69
N TYR A 217 -20.10 16.71 17.84
CA TYR A 217 -20.55 16.03 19.05
C TYR A 217 -19.70 16.47 20.26
N ASN A 218 -18.37 16.42 20.16
CA ASN A 218 -17.49 16.78 21.27
C ASN A 218 -17.71 18.24 21.70
N ASN A 219 -17.88 19.16 20.75
CA ASN A 219 -18.12 20.57 21.05
C ASN A 219 -19.46 20.77 21.77
N LYS A 220 -20.56 20.20 21.25
CA LYS A 220 -21.89 20.32 21.87
C LYS A 220 -21.97 19.62 23.21
N ASN A 221 -21.39 18.43 23.33
CA ASN A 221 -21.37 17.68 24.59
C ASN A 221 -20.62 18.43 25.69
N ASN A 222 -19.50 19.10 25.35
CA ASN A 222 -18.78 19.95 26.30
C ASN A 222 -19.60 21.18 26.72
N GLN A 223 -20.32 21.81 25.78
CA GLN A 223 -21.23 22.93 26.10
C GLN A 223 -22.36 22.47 27.03
N MET A 224 -23.00 21.33 26.72
CA MET A 224 -24.06 20.75 27.53
C MET A 224 -23.57 20.41 28.93
N TYR A 225 -22.37 19.87 29.07
CA TYR A 225 -21.77 19.57 30.36
C TYR A 225 -21.58 20.83 31.23
N ASN A 226 -21.16 21.95 30.64
CA ASN A 226 -21.06 23.22 31.36
C ASN A 226 -22.44 23.75 31.77
N LEU A 227 -23.44 23.66 30.88
CA LEU A 227 -24.81 24.04 31.18
C LEU A 227 -25.42 23.23 32.33
N ILE A 228 -25.18 21.91 32.36
CA ILE A 228 -25.62 21.04 33.44
C ILE A 228 -24.93 21.43 34.78
N LYS A 229 -23.65 21.78 34.76
CA LYS A 229 -22.95 22.28 35.96
C LYS A 229 -23.53 23.58 36.50
N GLU A 230 -24.08 24.40 35.62
CA GLU A 230 -24.78 25.65 35.98
C GLU A 230 -26.26 25.43 36.30
N ASP A 231 -26.74 24.18 36.34
CA ASP A 231 -28.14 23.81 36.54
C ASP A 231 -29.10 24.40 35.49
N LYS A 232 -28.62 24.53 34.25
CA LYS A 232 -29.34 25.08 33.09
C LYS A 232 -29.34 24.10 31.90
N PRO A 233 -29.85 22.87 32.05
CA PRO A 233 -29.87 21.91 30.95
C PRO A 233 -30.64 22.47 29.74
N ASN A 234 -30.18 22.16 28.53
CA ASN A 234 -30.81 22.58 27.29
C ASN A 234 -31.31 21.36 26.50
N GLU A 235 -32.62 21.17 26.44
CA GLU A 235 -33.23 20.02 25.77
C GLU A 235 -32.98 19.98 24.27
N ASP A 236 -32.95 21.14 23.60
CA ASP A 236 -32.70 21.19 22.16
C ASP A 236 -31.26 20.82 21.83
N MET A 237 -30.31 21.24 22.66
CA MET A 237 -28.92 20.79 22.57
C MET A 237 -28.80 19.28 22.80
N LEU A 238 -29.58 18.71 23.72
CA LEU A 238 -29.62 17.25 23.94
C LEU A 238 -30.14 16.51 22.70
N LYS A 239 -31.19 17.02 22.04
CA LYS A 239 -31.72 16.46 20.78
C LYS A 239 -30.66 16.51 19.68
N GLU A 240 -29.95 17.62 19.54
CA GLU A 240 -28.86 17.76 18.56
C GLU A 240 -27.71 16.77 18.83
N ILE A 241 -27.31 16.60 20.10
CA ILE A 241 -26.30 15.61 20.50
C ILE A 241 -26.75 14.19 20.10
N ASN A 242 -28.00 13.84 20.40
CA ASN A 242 -28.56 12.53 20.03
C ASN A 242 -28.63 12.33 18.51
N SER A 243 -28.95 13.37 17.74
CA SER A 243 -28.93 13.32 16.27
C SER A 243 -27.52 13.06 15.74
N LEU A 244 -26.51 13.76 16.26
CA LEU A 244 -25.11 13.56 15.88
C LEU A 244 -24.63 12.13 16.18
N ILE A 245 -25.00 11.59 17.35
CA ILE A 245 -24.71 10.19 17.70
C ILE A 245 -25.32 9.26 16.66
N ALA A 246 -26.60 9.44 16.31
CA ALA A 246 -27.30 8.60 15.33
C ALA A 246 -26.62 8.64 13.95
N GLU A 247 -26.19 9.81 13.49
CA GLU A 247 -25.46 9.95 12.21
C GLU A 247 -24.08 9.29 12.24
N ILE A 248 -23.34 9.41 13.35
CA ILE A 248 -22.05 8.72 13.53
C ILE A 248 -22.26 7.20 13.46
N ILE A 249 -23.28 6.68 14.15
CA ILE A 249 -23.63 5.25 14.13
C ILE A 249 -23.95 4.80 12.71
N LYS A 250 -24.79 5.55 12.00
CA LYS A 250 -25.21 5.22 10.64
C LYS A 250 -23.99 5.16 9.71
N SER A 251 -23.18 6.21 9.71
CA SER A 251 -21.97 6.30 8.87
C SER A 251 -20.95 5.21 9.20
N TYR A 252 -20.86 4.84 10.48
CA TYR A 252 -20.01 3.75 10.95
C TYR A 252 -20.47 2.38 10.46
N LYS A 253 -21.79 2.09 10.56
CA LYS A 253 -22.38 0.84 10.07
C LYS A 253 -22.18 0.71 8.56
N GLU A 254 -22.41 1.79 7.83
CA GLU A 254 -22.17 1.85 6.38
C GLU A 254 -20.69 1.63 6.06
N LEU A 255 -19.77 2.26 6.81
CA LEU A 255 -18.32 2.06 6.61
C LEU A 255 -17.90 0.60 6.83
N ALA A 256 -18.51 -0.10 7.78
CA ALA A 256 -18.22 -1.50 8.07
C ALA A 256 -18.58 -2.46 6.92
N GLU A 257 -19.41 -2.03 5.95
CA GLU A 257 -19.68 -2.79 4.72
C GLU A 257 -18.48 -2.78 3.75
N TYR A 258 -17.57 -1.81 3.89
CA TYR A 258 -16.45 -1.59 2.97
C TYR A 258 -15.08 -1.94 3.56
N VAL A 259 -14.94 -1.98 4.89
CA VAL A 259 -13.66 -2.25 5.56
C VAL A 259 -13.83 -3.16 6.77
N ASN A 260 -12.78 -3.91 7.10
CA ASN A 260 -12.69 -4.52 8.42
C ASN A 260 -12.61 -3.42 9.49
N ILE A 261 -13.72 -3.23 10.19
CA ILE A 261 -13.93 -2.05 11.03
C ILE A 261 -13.03 -2.05 12.28
N ASP A 262 -12.70 -3.22 12.84
CA ASP A 262 -11.77 -3.32 13.96
C ASP A 262 -10.35 -2.89 13.57
N ILE A 263 -9.87 -3.37 12.42
CA ILE A 263 -8.58 -2.95 11.86
C ILE A 263 -8.58 -1.46 11.55
N PHE A 264 -9.68 -0.95 10.97
CA PHE A 264 -9.82 0.47 10.66
C PHE A 264 -9.77 1.34 11.91
N LEU A 265 -10.57 1.01 12.93
CA LEU A 265 -10.67 1.75 14.18
C LEU A 265 -9.35 1.81 14.94
N ASN A 266 -8.64 0.68 15.00
CA ASN A 266 -7.34 0.61 15.69
C ASN A 266 -6.29 1.47 14.98
N ASN A 267 -6.24 1.43 13.64
CA ASN A 267 -5.21 2.12 12.88
C ASN A 267 -5.48 3.62 12.65
N LYS A 268 -6.73 4.04 12.44
CA LYS A 268 -7.07 5.44 12.09
C LYS A 268 -7.43 6.29 13.31
N SER A 269 -7.97 5.70 14.37
CA SER A 269 -8.46 6.45 15.53
C SER A 269 -7.61 6.27 16.80
N ASN A 270 -6.52 5.49 16.74
CA ASN A 270 -5.80 5.01 17.92
C ASN A 270 -6.76 4.44 18.98
N GLY A 271 -7.80 3.73 18.52
CA GLY A 271 -8.88 3.19 19.35
C GLY A 271 -9.78 4.22 20.06
N LYS A 272 -9.65 5.52 19.81
CA LYS A 272 -10.53 6.55 20.41
C LYS A 272 -11.97 6.42 19.92
N LEU A 273 -12.16 6.20 18.62
CA LEU A 273 -13.49 6.03 18.05
C LEU A 273 -14.11 4.71 18.48
N LYS A 274 -13.29 3.64 18.61
CA LYS A 274 -13.74 2.36 19.17
C LYS A 274 -14.31 2.53 20.57
N ARG A 275 -13.54 3.16 21.47
CA ARG A 275 -13.97 3.47 22.84
C ARG A 275 -15.21 4.34 22.91
N PHE A 276 -15.34 5.32 22.02
CA PHE A 276 -16.56 6.13 21.94
C PHE A 276 -17.78 5.26 21.64
N LEU A 277 -17.71 4.40 20.61
CA LEU A 277 -18.82 3.54 20.21
C LEU A 277 -19.16 2.48 21.29
N GLU A 278 -18.15 1.93 21.95
CA GLU A 278 -18.32 1.05 23.12
C GLU A 278 -19.00 1.77 24.29
N SER A 279 -18.55 2.99 24.61
CA SER A 279 -19.11 3.79 25.72
C SER A 279 -20.57 4.19 25.49
N ALA A 280 -20.94 4.42 24.23
CA ALA A 280 -22.30 4.72 23.83
C ALA A 280 -23.17 3.45 23.65
N ARG A 281 -22.64 2.26 23.97
CA ARG A 281 -23.30 0.94 23.87
C ARG A 281 -23.82 0.62 22.46
N ILE A 282 -23.13 1.13 21.44
CA ILE A 282 -23.52 1.02 20.03
C ILE A 282 -23.04 -0.30 19.41
N ILE A 283 -21.89 -0.80 19.86
CA ILE A 283 -21.32 -2.08 19.45
C ILE A 283 -21.40 -3.01 20.67
N PRO A 284 -21.82 -4.27 20.53
CA PRO A 284 -21.73 -5.22 21.62
C PRO A 284 -20.27 -5.31 22.07
N ILE A 285 -20.05 -5.20 23.38
CA ILE A 285 -18.73 -5.44 23.97
C ILE A 285 -18.40 -6.90 23.67
N SER A 286 -17.43 -7.13 22.78
CA SER A 286 -16.87 -8.44 22.49
C SER A 286 -15.91 -8.87 23.59
#